data_AF-A0A3D0ZKH5-F1
#
_entry.id   AF-A0A3D0ZKH5-F1
#
_cell.length_a   1.000
_cell.length_b   1.000
_cell.length_c   1.000
_cell.angle_alpha   90.00
_cell.angle_beta   90.00
_cell.angle_gamma   90.00
#
_symmetry.space_group_name_H-M   'P 1'
#
loop_
_entity.id
_entity.type
_entity.pdbx_description
1 polymer ?
#
loop_
_entity_poly.entity_id
_entity_poly.type
_entity_poly.pdbx_seq_one_letter_code
_entity_poly.pdbx_strand_id
1 'polypeptide(L)'
;FHEGVPGHHLQVATATYRRDLLNKWRRNVCWTSGHGEGWALYAEKLMQELGYLADPGDHMGMLNMQRMRAARVVFDIGVHLELEIPERWGTGTWTPEAGYDFLKENLPISEGQLKFEFTRYLGWPGQAPSYKVGQRLWEQIRA
;
A
#
# COMPACT_ATOMS: atom_id res chain seq x y z
N PHE A 1 4.44 13.70 -0.45
CA PHE A 1 5.50 12.98 -1.19
C PHE A 1 4.96 11.83 -2.05
N HIS A 2 4.06 10.99 -1.52
CA HIS A 2 3.39 9.91 -2.25
C HIS A 2 2.78 10.34 -3.60
N GLU A 3 1.87 11.32 -3.58
CA GLU A 3 1.12 11.76 -4.79
C GLU A 3 1.94 12.63 -5.75
N GLY A 4 3.02 13.24 -5.24
CA GLY A 4 3.75 14.28 -5.94
C GLY A 4 5.17 13.86 -6.26
N VAL A 5 6.13 14.67 -5.83
CA VAL A 5 7.56 14.38 -5.94
C VAL A 5 8.06 13.80 -4.60
N PRO A 6 8.85 12.71 -4.59
CA PRO A 6 9.32 11.95 -5.75
C PRO A 6 8.39 10.79 -6.17
N GLY A 7 7.16 10.73 -5.66
CA GLY A 7 6.19 9.67 -5.95
C GLY A 7 5.54 9.75 -7.34
N HIS A 8 4.21 9.75 -7.41
CA HIS A 8 3.49 9.59 -8.68
C HIS A 8 3.86 10.61 -9.75
N HIS A 9 4.11 11.87 -9.39
CA HIS A 9 4.48 12.88 -10.38
C HIS A 9 5.73 12.47 -11.14
N LEU A 10 6.81 12.09 -10.45
CA LEU A 10 8.03 11.68 -11.16
C LEU A 10 7.82 10.43 -11.99
N GLN A 11 7.13 9.42 -11.47
CA GLN A 11 6.92 8.15 -12.18
C GLN A 11 6.07 8.33 -13.45
N VAL A 12 4.91 8.96 -13.32
CA VAL A 12 3.97 9.16 -14.44
C VAL A 12 4.51 10.18 -15.44
N ALA A 13 5.06 11.32 -14.97
CA ALA A 13 5.59 12.34 -15.88
C ALA A 13 6.80 11.80 -16.66
N THR A 14 7.66 11.00 -16.04
CA THR A 14 8.80 10.38 -16.75
C THR A 14 8.34 9.39 -17.80
N ALA A 15 7.38 8.50 -17.48
CA ALA A 15 6.82 7.57 -18.46
C ALA A 15 6.18 8.30 -19.65
N THR A 16 5.45 9.39 -19.36
CA THR A 16 4.82 10.26 -20.37
C THR A 16 5.88 10.97 -21.21
N TYR A 17 6.93 11.52 -20.59
CA TYR A 17 8.01 12.20 -21.30
C TYR A 17 8.75 11.25 -22.26
N ARG A 18 8.89 9.97 -21.90
CA ARG A 18 9.51 8.93 -22.74
C ARG A 18 8.55 8.24 -23.70
N ARG A 19 7.33 8.75 -23.88
CA ARG A 19 6.28 8.12 -24.70
C ARG A 19 6.68 7.81 -26.14
N ASP A 20 7.61 8.54 -26.74
CA ASP A 20 8.00 8.29 -28.14
C ASP A 20 8.86 7.02 -28.29
N LEU A 21 9.43 6.53 -27.19
CA LEU A 21 10.13 5.26 -27.12
C LEU A 21 9.20 4.08 -26.76
N LEU A 22 7.92 4.33 -26.48
CA LEU A 22 6.97 3.35 -25.97
C LEU A 22 5.86 3.08 -27.00
N ASN A 23 5.66 1.81 -27.36
CA ASN A 23 4.54 1.42 -28.23
C ASN A 23 3.18 1.69 -27.55
N LYS A 24 2.09 1.70 -28.34
CA LYS A 24 0.74 2.01 -27.84
C LYS A 24 0.28 1.12 -26.69
N TRP A 25 0.63 -0.17 -26.69
CA TRP A 25 0.27 -1.08 -25.60
C TRP A 25 0.93 -0.68 -24.28
N ARG A 26 2.25 -0.40 -24.30
CA ARG A 26 2.99 0.07 -23.11
C ARG A 26 2.46 1.38 -22.55
N ARG A 27 1.98 2.27 -23.44
CA ARG A 27 1.49 3.60 -23.02
C ARG A 27 0.06 3.61 -22.52
N ASN A 28 -0.80 2.79 -23.13
CA ASN A 28 -2.24 2.98 -23.02
C ASN A 28 -2.96 1.78 -22.38
N VAL A 29 -2.28 0.65 -22.16
CA VAL A 29 -2.89 -0.58 -21.64
C VAL A 29 -2.11 -1.13 -20.44
N CYS A 30 -0.79 -1.22 -20.55
CA CYS A 30 0.04 -1.82 -19.51
C CYS A 30 0.09 -0.93 -18.26
N TRP A 31 -0.73 -1.25 -17.27
CA TRP A 31 -0.69 -0.63 -15.95
C TRP A 31 -0.79 -1.70 -14.86
N THR A 32 0.01 -1.57 -13.82
CA THR A 32 0.06 -2.53 -12.72
C THR A 32 0.10 -1.77 -11.40
N SER A 33 -0.89 -2.02 -10.54
CA SER A 33 -1.02 -1.32 -9.26
C SER A 33 0.24 -1.41 -8.41
N GLY A 34 0.82 -2.61 -8.25
CA GLY A 34 2.05 -2.79 -7.46
C GLY A 34 3.27 -2.04 -8.02
N HIS A 35 3.33 -1.77 -9.33
CA HIS A 35 4.40 -0.94 -9.91
C HIS A 35 4.22 0.53 -9.50
N GLY A 36 3.04 1.10 -9.73
CA GLY A 36 2.77 2.53 -9.46
C GLY A 36 2.65 2.86 -7.97
N GLU A 37 1.84 2.10 -7.24
CA GLU A 37 1.62 2.27 -5.80
C GLU A 37 2.86 1.90 -5.00
N GLY A 38 3.54 0.83 -5.40
CA GLY A 38 4.81 0.44 -4.79
C GLY A 38 5.89 1.51 -4.97
N TRP A 39 5.94 2.16 -6.13
CA TRP A 39 6.85 3.30 -6.37
C TRP A 39 6.54 4.46 -5.43
N ALA A 40 5.27 4.82 -5.26
CA ALA A 40 4.88 5.94 -4.40
C ALA A 40 5.22 5.68 -2.91
N LEU A 41 5.06 4.43 -2.45
CA LEU A 41 5.48 4.04 -1.10
C LEU A 41 7.00 3.96 -0.93
N TYR A 42 7.72 3.51 -1.96
CA TYR A 42 9.17 3.60 -2.02
C TYR A 42 9.62 5.07 -1.90
N ALA A 43 8.96 5.98 -2.63
CA ALA A 43 9.24 7.40 -2.59
C ALA A 43 8.97 8.02 -1.21
N GLU A 44 7.90 7.64 -0.51
CA GLU A 44 7.65 8.07 0.88
C GLU A 44 8.81 7.69 1.82
N LYS A 45 9.27 6.44 1.74
CA LYS A 45 10.39 5.96 2.56
C LYS A 45 11.71 6.63 2.18
N LEU A 46 11.96 6.84 0.89
CA LEU A 46 13.13 7.59 0.42
C LEU A 46 13.15 9.00 1.04
N MET A 47 12.01 9.69 1.11
CA MET A 47 11.96 11.02 1.73
C MET A 47 12.23 10.99 3.23
N GLN A 48 11.84 9.92 3.93
CA GLN A 48 12.24 9.69 5.32
C GLN A 48 13.76 9.46 5.44
N GLU A 49 14.33 8.60 4.59
CA GLU A 49 15.79 8.33 4.55
C GLU A 49 16.62 9.61 4.28
N LEU A 50 16.07 10.52 3.47
CA LEU A 50 16.69 11.80 3.13
C LEU A 50 16.45 12.90 4.19
N GLY A 51 15.74 12.60 5.28
CA GLY A 51 15.54 13.54 6.39
C GLY A 51 14.40 14.54 6.22
N TYR A 52 13.56 14.43 5.18
CA TYR A 52 12.42 15.34 4.96
C TYR A 52 11.26 15.12 5.93
N LEU A 53 11.29 14.03 6.70
CA LEU A 53 10.32 13.69 7.74
C LEU A 53 11.00 13.67 9.11
N ALA A 54 11.90 14.63 9.36
CA ALA A 54 12.58 14.76 10.64
C ALA A 54 11.66 15.31 11.76
N ASP A 55 10.62 16.07 11.40
CA ASP A 55 9.58 16.44 12.35
C ASP A 55 8.83 15.20 12.84
N PRO A 56 8.65 15.00 14.16
CA PRO A 56 8.00 13.81 14.69
C PRO A 56 6.54 13.64 14.24
N GLY A 57 5.81 14.73 14.00
CA GLY A 57 4.43 14.70 13.52
C GLY A 57 4.37 14.21 12.07
N ASP A 58 5.22 14.75 11.21
CA ASP A 58 5.35 14.31 9.81
C ASP A 58 5.78 12.83 9.71
N HIS A 59 6.74 12.43 10.54
CA HIS A 59 7.18 11.04 10.62
C HIS A 59 6.04 10.12 11.06
N MET A 60 5.30 10.49 12.11
CA MET A 60 4.14 9.73 12.57
C MET A 60 3.06 9.64 11.49
N GLY A 61 2.82 10.71 10.72
CA GLY A 61 1.91 10.70 9.58
C GLY A 61 2.32 9.66 8.53
N MET A 62 3.60 9.60 8.16
CA MET A 62 4.12 8.58 7.24
C MET A 62 3.96 7.17 7.82
N LEU A 63 4.30 6.97 9.10
CA LEU A 63 4.17 5.67 9.77
C LEU A 63 2.72 5.20 9.85
N ASN A 64 1.75 6.09 10.10
CA ASN A 64 0.33 5.75 10.10
C ASN A 64 -0.13 5.22 8.73
N MET A 65 0.29 5.88 7.66
CA MET A 65 -0.05 5.46 6.30
C MET A 65 0.66 4.14 5.92
N GLN A 66 1.91 3.95 6.34
CA GLN A 66 2.62 2.67 6.19
C GLN A 66 1.95 1.54 6.98
N ARG A 67 1.51 1.80 8.21
CA ARG A 67 0.78 0.84 9.07
C ARG A 67 -0.51 0.40 8.42
N MET A 68 -1.33 1.33 7.94
CA MET A 68 -2.57 1.01 7.20
C MET A 68 -2.29 0.03 6.05
N ARG A 69 -1.28 0.33 5.22
CA ARG A 69 -0.99 -0.47 4.03
C ARG A 69 -0.29 -1.80 4.36
N ALA A 70 0.40 -1.88 5.50
CA ALA A 70 0.90 -3.15 6.03
C ALA A 70 -0.25 -4.02 6.56
N ALA A 71 -1.22 -3.42 7.25
CA ALA A 71 -2.42 -4.11 7.69
C ALA A 71 -3.21 -4.70 6.52
N ARG A 72 -3.29 -3.98 5.39
CA ARG A 72 -3.87 -4.51 4.13
C ARG A 72 -3.25 -5.83 3.68
N VAL A 73 -1.94 -6.02 3.84
CA VAL A 73 -1.26 -7.28 3.47
C VAL A 73 -1.74 -8.42 4.34
N VAL A 74 -1.76 -8.20 5.66
CA VAL A 74 -2.17 -9.21 6.64
C VAL A 74 -3.63 -9.58 6.47
N PHE A 75 -4.51 -8.58 6.37
CA PHE A 75 -5.95 -8.81 6.19
C PHE A 75 -6.22 -9.57 4.90
N ASP A 76 -5.76 -9.07 3.75
CA ASP A 76 -6.17 -9.60 2.46
C ASP A 76 -5.71 -11.04 2.25
N ILE A 77 -4.43 -11.33 2.54
CA ILE A 77 -3.89 -12.69 2.39
C ILE A 77 -4.42 -13.60 3.50
N GLY A 78 -4.46 -13.10 4.74
CA GLY A 78 -4.90 -13.88 5.90
C GLY A 78 -6.34 -14.31 5.78
N VAL A 79 -7.25 -13.39 5.46
CA VAL A 79 -8.70 -13.66 5.37
C VAL A 79 -9.03 -14.51 4.16
N HIS A 80 -8.50 -14.21 2.96
CA HIS A 80 -8.88 -14.97 1.75
C HIS A 80 -8.31 -16.38 1.69
N LEU A 81 -7.27 -16.68 2.48
CA LEU A 81 -6.68 -18.02 2.57
C LEU A 81 -6.96 -18.68 3.92
N GLU A 82 -7.76 -18.06 4.78
CA GLU A 82 -8.10 -18.55 6.13
C GLU A 82 -6.86 -18.97 6.94
N LEU A 83 -5.80 -18.16 6.88
CA LEU A 83 -4.54 -18.45 7.58
C LEU A 83 -4.70 -18.28 9.10
N GLU A 84 -3.75 -18.81 9.87
CA GLU A 84 -3.71 -18.58 11.31
C GLU A 84 -3.53 -17.08 11.63
N ILE A 85 -4.32 -16.61 12.59
CA ILE A 85 -4.24 -15.24 13.10
C ILE A 85 -2.95 -15.11 13.93
N PRO A 86 -2.10 -14.10 13.66
CA PRO A 86 -0.95 -13.84 14.54
C PRO A 86 -1.45 -13.52 15.95
N GLU A 87 -0.83 -14.11 16.98
CA GLU A 87 -1.26 -14.07 18.39
C GLU A 87 -1.65 -12.67 18.89
N ARG A 88 -0.96 -11.63 18.41
CA ARG A 88 -1.26 -10.22 18.73
C ARG A 88 -2.70 -9.81 18.38
N TRP A 89 -3.29 -10.40 17.36
CA TRP A 89 -4.57 -9.99 16.77
C TRP A 89 -5.70 -10.98 17.02
N GLY A 90 -5.41 -12.13 17.66
CA GLY A 90 -6.40 -13.15 17.96
C GLY A 90 -5.83 -14.56 17.95
N THR A 91 -6.71 -15.56 17.92
CA THR A 91 -6.40 -16.98 17.89
C THR A 91 -7.25 -17.69 16.85
N GLY A 92 -6.81 -18.87 16.38
CA GLY A 92 -7.51 -19.61 15.31
C GLY A 92 -7.19 -19.07 13.92
N THR A 93 -8.09 -19.30 12.96
CA THR A 93 -7.94 -18.83 11.57
C THR A 93 -8.70 -17.53 11.33
N TRP A 94 -8.27 -16.75 10.34
CA TRP A 94 -8.94 -15.51 9.97
C TRP A 94 -10.38 -15.75 9.50
N THR A 95 -11.30 -14.98 10.07
CA THR A 95 -12.66 -14.79 9.54
C THR A 95 -12.88 -13.32 9.15
N PRO A 96 -13.89 -12.99 8.32
CA PRO A 96 -14.23 -11.60 8.03
C PRO A 96 -14.47 -10.75 9.30
N GLU A 97 -15.11 -11.31 10.32
CA GLU A 97 -15.40 -10.62 11.59
C GLU A 97 -14.11 -10.28 12.34
N ALA A 98 -13.20 -11.25 12.51
CA ALA A 98 -11.89 -11.01 13.11
C ALA A 98 -11.08 -10.01 12.28
N GLY A 99 -11.17 -10.10 10.95
CA GLY A 99 -10.57 -9.16 10.03
C GLY A 99 -11.06 -7.72 10.20
N TYR A 100 -12.36 -7.51 10.43
CA TYR A 100 -12.93 -6.18 10.66
C TYR A 100 -12.36 -5.53 11.92
N ASP A 101 -12.28 -6.28 13.02
CA ASP A 101 -11.71 -5.79 14.28
C ASP A 101 -10.22 -5.48 14.14
N PHE A 102 -9.47 -6.33 13.44
CA PHE A 102 -8.08 -6.07 13.09
C PHE A 102 -7.90 -4.77 12.30
N LEU A 103 -8.74 -4.51 11.30
CA LEU A 103 -8.68 -3.27 10.52
C LEU A 103 -9.01 -2.06 11.41
N LYS A 104 -10.03 -2.17 12.28
CA LYS A 104 -10.43 -1.10 13.20
C LYS A 104 -9.27 -0.65 14.10
N GLU A 105 -8.46 -1.58 14.57
CA GLU A 105 -7.31 -1.27 15.42
C GLU A 105 -6.14 -0.62 14.67
N ASN A 106 -6.04 -0.86 13.35
CA ASN A 106 -4.88 -0.49 12.55
C ASN A 106 -5.10 0.68 11.59
N LEU A 107 -6.35 1.03 11.29
CA LEU A 107 -6.71 2.10 10.36
C LEU A 107 -7.30 3.29 11.15
N PRO A 108 -6.56 4.41 11.30
CA PRO A 108 -7.07 5.61 11.96
C PRO A 108 -7.98 6.41 11.01
N ILE A 109 -9.11 5.83 10.63
CA ILE A 109 -10.09 6.38 9.68
C ILE A 109 -11.49 6.40 10.29
N SER A 110 -12.40 7.13 9.66
CA SER A 110 -13.80 7.17 10.07
C SER A 110 -14.48 5.80 9.97
N GLU A 111 -15.52 5.57 10.77
CA GLU A 111 -16.29 4.31 10.75
C GLU A 111 -16.86 4.00 9.36
N GLY A 112 -17.36 5.00 8.64
CA GLY A 112 -17.87 4.84 7.27
C GLY A 112 -16.77 4.39 6.30
N GLN A 113 -15.58 4.99 6.38
CA GLN A 113 -14.44 4.56 5.57
C GLN A 113 -13.94 3.17 5.95
N LEU A 114 -13.97 2.82 7.24
CA LEU A 114 -13.59 1.48 7.70
C LEU A 114 -14.51 0.40 7.10
N LYS A 115 -15.83 0.61 7.16
CA LYS A 115 -16.82 -0.30 6.54
C LYS A 115 -16.61 -0.42 5.02
N PHE A 116 -16.33 0.71 4.36
CA PHE A 116 -16.04 0.72 2.93
C PHE A 116 -14.76 -0.08 2.60
N GLU A 117 -13.65 0.20 3.28
CA GLU A 117 -12.37 -0.48 3.03
C GLU A 117 -12.47 -1.99 3.36
N PHE A 118 -13.11 -2.36 4.46
CA PHE A 118 -13.40 -3.76 4.78
C PHE A 118 -14.13 -4.48 3.66
N THR A 119 -15.23 -3.89 3.17
CA THR A 119 -16.04 -4.46 2.08
C THR A 119 -15.24 -4.54 0.78
N ARG A 120 -14.45 -3.50 0.49
CA ARG A 120 -13.58 -3.44 -0.69
C ARG A 120 -12.55 -4.56 -0.68
N TYR A 121 -11.89 -4.80 0.45
CA TYR A 121 -10.84 -5.82 0.51
C TYR A 121 -11.43 -7.21 0.31
N LEU A 122 -12.57 -7.54 0.94
CA LEU A 122 -13.28 -8.80 0.70
C LEU A 122 -13.76 -8.96 -0.76
N GLY A 123 -14.22 -7.87 -1.38
CA GLY A 123 -14.78 -7.88 -2.73
C GLY A 123 -13.73 -7.81 -3.84
N TRP A 124 -12.48 -7.44 -3.53
CA TRP A 124 -11.41 -7.26 -4.51
C TRP A 124 -10.07 -7.86 -4.04
N PRO A 125 -10.00 -9.21 -3.93
CA PRO A 125 -8.83 -9.91 -3.41
C PRO A 125 -7.56 -9.59 -4.19
N GLY A 126 -6.45 -9.42 -3.47
CA GLY A 126 -5.11 -9.24 -4.03
C GLY A 126 -4.74 -7.80 -4.38
N GLN A 127 -5.70 -6.86 -4.43
CA GLN A 127 -5.39 -5.46 -4.71
C GLN A 127 -4.78 -4.76 -3.48
N ALA A 128 -5.31 -5.00 -2.28
CA ALA A 128 -4.91 -4.29 -1.07
C ALA A 128 -3.42 -4.49 -0.68
N PRO A 129 -2.82 -5.69 -0.85
CA PRO A 129 -1.40 -5.91 -0.60
C PRO A 129 -0.47 -5.23 -1.62
N SER A 130 -0.96 -4.91 -2.81
CA SER A 130 -0.13 -4.47 -3.94
C SER A 130 0.73 -3.24 -3.61
N TYR A 131 0.26 -2.36 -2.73
CA TYR A 131 0.98 -1.18 -2.23
C TYR A 131 2.29 -1.60 -1.51
N LYS A 132 2.19 -2.29 -0.37
CA LYS A 132 3.36 -2.64 0.45
C LYS A 132 4.20 -3.74 -0.15
N VAL A 133 3.59 -4.71 -0.84
CA VAL A 133 4.34 -5.72 -1.58
C VAL A 133 5.09 -5.07 -2.73
N GLY A 134 4.47 -4.15 -3.47
CA GLY A 134 5.12 -3.36 -4.50
C GLY A 134 6.31 -2.57 -3.97
N GLN A 135 6.16 -1.88 -2.84
CA GLN A 135 7.28 -1.18 -2.18
C GLN A 135 8.43 -2.15 -1.85
N ARG A 136 8.12 -3.30 -1.24
CA ARG A 136 9.12 -4.32 -0.90
C ARG A 136 9.90 -4.76 -2.13
N LEU A 137 9.22 -5.00 -3.25
CA LEU A 137 9.87 -5.44 -4.49
C LEU A 137 10.74 -4.34 -5.10
N TRP A 138 10.30 -3.08 -5.08
CA TRP A 138 11.14 -1.93 -5.49
C TRP A 138 12.41 -1.83 -4.65
N GLU A 139 12.28 -1.97 -3.33
CA GLU A 139 13.43 -1.94 -2.41
C GLU A 139 14.38 -3.14 -2.64
N GLN A 140 13.85 -4.32 -2.94
CA GLN A 140 14.65 -5.50 -3.28
C GLN A 140 15.41 -5.36 -4.60
N ILE A 141 14.84 -4.67 -5.59
CA ILE A 141 15.54 -4.39 -6.86
C ILE A 141 16.68 -3.39 -6.65
N ARG A 142 16.52 -2.45 -5.70
CA ARG A 142 17.54 -1.43 -5.39
C ARG A 142 18.73 -1.98 -4.59
N ALA A 143 18.49 -2.92 -3.68
CA ALA A 143 19.46 -3.46 -2.72
C ALA A 143 20.57 -4.27 -3.41
#